data_AF-A0A3L7WZR6-F1
#
_entry.id   AF-A0A3L7WZR6-F1
#
_cell.length_a   1.000
_cell.length_b   1.000
_cell.length_c   1.000
_cell.angle_alpha   90.00
_cell.angle_beta   90.00
_cell.angle_gamma   90.00
#
_symmetry.space_group_name_H-M   'P 1'
#
loop_
_entity.id
_entity.type
_entity.pdbx_description
1 polymer ?
#
loop_
_entity_poly.entity_id
_entity_poly.type
_entity_poly.pdbx_seq_one_letter_code
_entity_poly.pdbx_strand_id
1 'polypeptide(L)'
;MTFVKICGNRTPADVLAAAEAGADFVGMVFAKSSRQVDPDEAYAMVRALGGPLSGHEFLMPPPSQPHVREVVSEWFRHGSRVLETYLEAKRPLTVGIFADQPIEEVNEIAEEVGLDLVQLSGDETWEDCLLVTKQVIQVMHVSPLDSPSDPMTLVQPGFALALMMDTAHGPYRGGTGHIFDWEVAREVASRVPMLLAGGLNPENVGEAIRTVHPWAVDVSSGTETDGRKDYDRVRAFIRAVREADAR
;
A
#
# COMPACT_ATOMS: atom_id res chain seq x y z
N MET A 1 -0.49 -15.90 -4.98
CA MET A 1 -0.52 -14.78 -5.92
C MET A 1 -0.37 -13.52 -5.11
N THR A 2 0.68 -12.76 -5.37
CA THR A 2 0.99 -11.49 -4.72
C THR A 2 0.31 -10.35 -5.46
N PHE A 3 -0.42 -9.48 -4.75
CA PHE A 3 -1.06 -8.31 -5.35
C PHE A 3 -0.03 -7.20 -5.66
N VAL A 4 -0.35 -6.30 -6.59
CA VAL A 4 0.55 -5.24 -7.04
C VAL A 4 -0.09 -3.86 -6.87
N LYS A 5 0.59 -2.98 -6.15
CA LYS A 5 0.28 -1.55 -6.07
C LYS A 5 1.32 -0.73 -6.85
N ILE A 6 0.83 0.09 -7.79
CA ILE A 6 1.65 1.07 -8.50
C ILE A 6 1.38 2.45 -7.90
N CYS A 7 2.36 3.03 -7.21
CA CYS A 7 2.23 4.29 -6.48
C CYS A 7 2.83 5.48 -7.25
N GLY A 8 2.45 6.71 -6.88
CA GLY A 8 3.00 7.93 -7.47
C GLY A 8 2.51 8.25 -8.88
N ASN A 9 1.28 7.85 -9.22
CA ASN A 9 0.66 8.21 -10.50
C ASN A 9 0.20 9.67 -10.46
N ARG A 10 0.38 10.39 -11.58
CA ARG A 10 0.05 11.83 -11.66
C ARG A 10 -0.88 12.17 -12.80
N THR A 11 -1.15 11.24 -13.71
CA THR A 11 -2.01 11.48 -14.86
C THR A 11 -2.98 10.32 -15.11
N PRO A 12 -4.12 10.57 -15.79
CA PRO A 12 -5.00 9.50 -16.26
C PRO A 12 -4.28 8.42 -17.07
N ALA A 13 -3.28 8.80 -17.88
CA ALA A 13 -2.50 7.84 -18.65
C ALA A 13 -1.67 6.90 -17.77
N ASP A 14 -1.15 7.38 -16.64
CA ASP A 14 -0.38 6.56 -15.70
C ASP A 14 -1.24 5.46 -15.08
N VAL A 15 -2.42 5.82 -14.57
CA VAL A 15 -3.32 4.85 -13.92
C VAL A 15 -3.93 3.87 -14.90
N LEU A 16 -4.22 4.29 -16.14
CA LEU A 16 -4.68 3.41 -17.21
C LEU A 16 -3.58 2.43 -17.63
N ALA A 17 -2.33 2.89 -17.79
CA ALA A 17 -1.21 2.02 -18.11
C ALA A 17 -0.95 0.98 -17.00
N ALA A 18 -1.08 1.37 -15.73
CA ALA A 18 -0.98 0.45 -14.61
C ALA A 18 -2.13 -0.57 -14.60
N ALA A 19 -3.37 -0.12 -14.82
CA ALA A 19 -4.55 -1.00 -14.92
C ALA A 19 -4.40 -2.03 -16.05
N GLU A 20 -4.04 -1.58 -17.26
CA GLU A 20 -3.80 -2.44 -18.42
C GLU A 20 -2.68 -3.46 -18.18
N ALA A 21 -1.65 -3.08 -17.43
CA ALA A 21 -0.55 -3.96 -17.08
C ALA A 21 -0.94 -5.01 -16.01
N GLY A 22 -2.09 -4.85 -15.34
CA GLY A 22 -2.59 -5.77 -14.32
C GLY A 22 -2.25 -5.37 -12.88
N ALA A 23 -2.16 -4.07 -12.61
CA ALA A 23 -2.09 -3.55 -11.24
C ALA A 23 -3.41 -3.82 -10.49
N ASP A 24 -3.28 -4.13 -9.21
CA ASP A 24 -4.40 -4.37 -8.31
C ASP A 24 -4.79 -3.07 -7.57
N PHE A 25 -3.81 -2.21 -7.31
CA PHE A 25 -4.00 -0.91 -6.69
C PHE A 25 -3.21 0.17 -7.43
N VAL A 26 -3.74 1.39 -7.45
CA VAL A 26 -3.03 2.57 -7.96
C VAL A 26 -3.03 3.69 -6.92
N GLY A 27 -1.86 4.25 -6.66
CA GLY A 27 -1.65 5.28 -5.64
C GLY A 27 -1.48 6.69 -6.21
N MET A 28 -2.10 7.67 -5.57
CA MET A 28 -1.99 9.11 -5.85
C MET A 28 -1.52 9.83 -4.58
N VAL A 29 -0.48 10.65 -4.68
CA VAL A 29 0.18 11.24 -3.50
C VAL A 29 -0.36 12.64 -3.25
N PHE A 30 -0.92 12.88 -2.07
CA PHE A 30 -1.37 14.21 -1.62
C PHE A 30 -0.38 14.85 -0.64
N ALA A 31 0.46 14.02 0.00
CA ALA A 31 1.57 14.48 0.82
C ALA A 31 2.59 15.30 0.02
N LYS A 32 3.20 16.29 0.66
CA LYS A 32 4.21 17.16 0.06
C LYS A 32 5.40 16.36 -0.46
N SER A 33 5.54 16.27 -1.79
CA SER A 33 6.59 15.50 -2.44
C SER A 33 6.74 15.89 -3.92
N SER A 34 7.74 15.36 -4.62
CA SER A 34 7.88 15.51 -6.08
C SER A 34 6.77 14.78 -6.88
N ARG A 35 5.96 13.96 -6.21
CA ARG A 35 4.86 13.19 -6.79
C ARG A 35 3.49 13.71 -6.37
N GLN A 36 3.45 14.82 -5.62
CA GLN A 36 2.21 15.42 -5.14
C GLN A 36 1.31 15.78 -6.32
N VAL A 37 0.03 15.42 -6.22
CA VAL A 37 -1.04 15.82 -7.14
C VAL A 37 -2.04 16.69 -6.41
N ASP A 38 -2.77 17.50 -7.16
CA ASP A 38 -3.95 18.19 -6.62
C ASP A 38 -5.22 17.32 -6.72
N PRO A 39 -6.31 17.67 -5.99
CA PRO A 39 -7.56 16.93 -6.04
C PRO A 39 -8.20 16.82 -7.43
N ASP A 40 -8.07 17.83 -8.29
CA ASP A 40 -8.65 17.82 -9.64
C ASP A 40 -7.94 16.79 -10.54
N GLU A 41 -6.61 16.74 -10.47
CA GLU A 41 -5.79 15.73 -11.16
C GLU A 41 -6.15 14.32 -10.68
N ALA A 42 -6.29 14.13 -9.37
CA ALA A 42 -6.67 12.85 -8.78
C ALA A 42 -8.09 12.43 -9.16
N TYR A 43 -9.03 13.37 -9.16
CA TYR A 43 -10.40 13.13 -9.62
C TYR A 43 -10.41 12.64 -11.08
N ALA A 44 -9.65 13.29 -11.96
CA ALA A 44 -9.53 12.85 -13.36
C ALA A 44 -8.98 11.41 -13.48
N MET A 45 -8.02 11.03 -12.64
CA MET A 45 -7.49 9.66 -12.58
C MET A 45 -8.55 8.65 -12.11
N VAL A 46 -9.29 8.96 -11.04
CA VAL A 46 -10.39 8.12 -10.55
C VAL A 46 -11.46 7.94 -11.62
N ARG A 47 -11.83 9.02 -12.32
CA ARG A 47 -12.81 8.97 -13.41
C ARG A 47 -12.35 8.14 -14.60
N ALA A 48 -11.06 8.19 -14.95
CA ALA A 48 -10.48 7.37 -16.02
C ALA A 48 -10.60 5.87 -15.73
N LEU A 49 -10.64 5.48 -14.45
CA LEU A 49 -10.82 4.09 -13.99
C LEU A 49 -12.28 3.70 -13.76
N GLY A 50 -13.24 4.55 -14.15
CA GLY A 50 -14.67 4.26 -14.02
C GLY A 50 -15.35 4.82 -12.77
N GLY A 51 -14.63 5.56 -11.92
CA GLY A 51 -15.16 6.15 -10.68
C GLY A 51 -14.83 5.35 -9.42
N PRO A 52 -15.28 5.80 -8.22
CA PRO A 52 -15.12 5.07 -6.97
C PRO A 52 -15.90 3.74 -6.97
N LEU A 53 -15.53 2.81 -6.08
CA LEU A 53 -16.38 1.70 -5.67
C LEU A 53 -17.81 2.19 -5.34
N SER A 54 -18.82 1.39 -5.65
CA SER A 54 -20.21 1.82 -5.49
C SER A 54 -20.62 1.81 -4.02
N GLY A 55 -21.35 2.84 -3.56
CA GLY A 55 -21.69 3.06 -2.14
C GLY A 55 -22.36 1.90 -1.39
N HIS A 56 -22.94 0.93 -2.09
CA HIS A 56 -23.54 -0.27 -1.49
C HIS A 56 -22.52 -1.34 -1.05
N GLU A 57 -21.26 -1.21 -1.46
CA GLU A 57 -20.19 -2.17 -1.16
C GLU A 57 -19.43 -1.85 0.14
N PHE A 58 -19.70 -0.69 0.75
CA PHE A 58 -19.05 -0.19 1.97
C PHE A 58 -19.76 -0.57 3.29
N LEU A 59 -20.94 -1.19 3.22
CA LEU A 59 -21.72 -1.55 4.40
C LEU A 59 -21.19 -2.81 5.08
N MET A 60 -19.94 -2.82 5.54
CA MET A 60 -19.52 -3.53 6.75
C MET A 60 -18.10 -3.04 7.15
N PRO A 61 -17.92 -2.20 8.19
CA PRO A 61 -16.82 -2.50 9.11
C PRO A 61 -16.98 -3.97 9.52
N PRO A 62 -15.92 -4.77 9.74
CA PRO A 62 -16.05 -6.16 10.19
C PRO A 62 -17.21 -6.25 11.18
N PRO A 63 -18.29 -6.98 10.86
CA PRO A 63 -19.51 -6.94 11.63
C PRO A 63 -19.14 -7.41 13.02
N SER A 64 -19.10 -6.49 14.00
CA SER A 64 -19.18 -6.79 15.44
C SER A 64 -18.63 -8.17 15.83
N GLN A 65 -17.37 -8.46 15.48
CA GLN A 65 -16.64 -9.66 15.92
C GLN A 65 -15.68 -9.18 17.00
N PRO A 66 -16.14 -9.06 18.26
CA PRO A 66 -15.33 -8.52 19.35
C PRO A 66 -13.99 -9.25 19.49
N HIS A 67 -13.94 -10.55 19.17
CA HIS A 67 -12.72 -11.36 19.30
C HIS A 67 -11.68 -11.13 18.18
N VAL A 68 -12.08 -10.79 16.95
CA VAL A 68 -11.14 -10.61 15.82
C VAL A 68 -10.33 -9.31 15.96
N ARG A 69 -10.84 -8.34 16.71
CA ARG A 69 -10.14 -7.07 17.00
C ARG A 69 -9.00 -7.23 18.01
N GLU A 70 -8.93 -8.33 18.75
CA GLU A 70 -7.93 -8.52 19.81
C GLU A 70 -6.67 -9.22 19.31
N VAL A 71 -6.76 -9.94 18.18
CA VAL A 71 -5.65 -10.74 17.65
C VAL A 71 -5.15 -10.17 16.33
N VAL A 72 -3.94 -9.59 16.36
CA VAL A 72 -3.25 -8.97 15.21
C VAL A 72 -3.31 -9.84 13.95
N SER A 73 -2.96 -11.11 14.06
CA SER A 73 -2.95 -12.02 12.89
C SER A 73 -4.33 -12.27 12.28
N GLU A 74 -5.39 -12.30 13.09
CA GLU A 74 -6.75 -12.53 12.60
C GLU A 74 -7.32 -11.27 11.97
N TRP A 75 -7.06 -10.11 12.57
CA TRP A 75 -7.47 -8.81 12.05
C TRP A 75 -6.94 -8.54 10.64
N PHE A 76 -5.63 -8.65 10.42
CA PHE A 76 -5.05 -8.39 9.09
C PHE A 76 -5.38 -9.48 8.06
N ARG A 77 -5.66 -10.73 8.47
CA ARG A 77 -6.24 -11.76 7.58
C ARG A 77 -7.68 -11.46 7.20
N HIS A 78 -8.47 -10.91 8.12
CA HIS A 78 -9.81 -10.43 7.78
C HIS A 78 -9.71 -9.27 6.79
N GLY A 79 -8.84 -8.31 7.06
CA GLY A 79 -8.67 -7.15 6.19
C GLY A 79 -8.21 -7.49 4.78
N SER A 80 -7.29 -8.45 4.63
CA SER A 80 -6.88 -8.92 3.30
C SER A 80 -8.05 -9.52 2.51
N ARG A 81 -8.95 -10.29 3.15
CA ARG A 81 -10.15 -10.86 2.51
C ARG A 81 -11.16 -9.79 2.10
N VAL A 82 -11.31 -8.74 2.91
CA VAL A 82 -12.17 -7.60 2.57
C VAL A 82 -11.61 -6.87 1.35
N LEU A 83 -10.30 -6.60 1.32
CA LEU A 83 -9.66 -6.00 0.16
C LEU A 83 -9.75 -6.88 -1.10
N GLU A 84 -9.63 -8.20 -0.96
CA GLU A 84 -9.84 -9.14 -2.05
C GLU A 84 -11.27 -9.05 -2.61
N THR A 85 -12.27 -8.91 -1.74
CA THR A 85 -13.68 -8.71 -2.15
C THR A 85 -13.84 -7.38 -2.91
N TYR A 86 -13.21 -6.30 -2.46
CA TYR A 86 -13.22 -5.03 -3.17
C TYR A 86 -12.55 -5.13 -4.55
N LEU A 87 -11.46 -5.90 -4.65
CA LEU A 87 -10.73 -6.16 -5.89
C LEU A 87 -11.50 -7.04 -6.90
N GLU A 88 -12.55 -7.75 -6.46
CA GLU A 88 -13.50 -8.44 -7.34
C GLU A 88 -14.53 -7.48 -7.95
N ALA A 89 -14.91 -6.43 -7.21
CA ALA A 89 -15.85 -5.42 -7.67
C ALA A 89 -15.21 -4.37 -8.59
N LYS A 90 -14.00 -3.90 -8.24
CA LYS A 90 -13.25 -2.90 -9.02
C LYS A 90 -11.76 -3.21 -8.99
N ARG A 91 -11.13 -3.15 -10.16
CA ARG A 91 -9.67 -3.30 -10.28
C ARG A 91 -9.10 -2.38 -11.37
N PRO A 92 -8.08 -1.55 -11.06
CA PRO A 92 -7.44 -1.38 -9.76
C PRO A 92 -8.28 -0.55 -8.77
N LEU A 93 -8.06 -0.76 -7.47
CA LEU A 93 -8.55 0.14 -6.43
C LEU A 93 -7.69 1.41 -6.35
N THR A 94 -8.33 2.55 -6.13
CA THR A 94 -7.67 3.86 -6.00
C THR A 94 -7.31 4.17 -4.56
N VAL A 95 -6.04 4.50 -4.32
CA VAL A 95 -5.49 4.78 -2.99
C VAL A 95 -4.94 6.20 -2.93
N GLY A 96 -5.40 7.01 -1.98
CA GLY A 96 -4.76 8.30 -1.69
C GLY A 96 -3.70 8.16 -0.61
N ILE A 97 -2.52 8.72 -0.84
CA ILE A 97 -1.38 8.66 0.06
C ILE A 97 -1.21 10.01 0.75
N PHE A 98 -1.33 10.01 2.07
CA PHE A 98 -1.21 11.17 2.94
C PHE A 98 -0.07 10.94 3.94
N ALA A 99 0.51 12.04 4.43
CA ALA A 99 1.52 12.03 5.47
C ALA A 99 1.45 13.34 6.26
N ASP A 100 1.20 13.22 7.55
CA ASP A 100 1.14 14.31 8.54
C ASP A 100 0.13 15.42 8.21
N GLN A 101 -0.92 15.07 7.46
CA GLN A 101 -2.03 15.96 7.15
C GLN A 101 -3.14 15.81 8.21
N PRO A 102 -3.88 16.89 8.55
CA PRO A 102 -5.05 16.79 9.41
C PRO A 102 -6.07 15.78 8.87
N ILE A 103 -6.63 14.92 9.73
CA ILE A 103 -7.53 13.85 9.28
C ILE A 103 -8.82 14.41 8.66
N GLU A 104 -9.25 15.60 9.07
CA GLU A 104 -10.35 16.33 8.42
C GLU A 104 -10.04 16.60 6.94
N GLU A 105 -8.83 17.08 6.64
CA GLU A 105 -8.38 17.34 5.26
C GLU A 105 -8.27 16.04 4.45
N VAL A 106 -7.75 14.97 5.07
CA VAL A 106 -7.69 13.64 4.45
C VAL A 106 -9.09 13.17 4.03
N ASN A 107 -10.07 13.33 4.91
CA ASN A 107 -11.45 12.93 4.65
C ASN A 107 -12.13 13.78 3.57
N GLU A 108 -11.91 15.09 3.59
CA GLU A 108 -12.43 16.02 2.57
C GLU A 108 -11.91 15.63 1.18
N ILE A 109 -10.60 15.45 1.04
CA ILE A 109 -9.96 15.06 -0.23
C ILE A 109 -10.45 13.68 -0.67
N ALA A 110 -10.52 12.70 0.24
CA ALA A 110 -10.92 11.35 -0.11
C ALA A 110 -12.37 11.26 -0.62
N GLU A 111 -13.26 12.08 -0.08
CA GLU A 111 -14.64 12.18 -0.54
C GLU A 111 -14.75 12.95 -1.86
N GLU A 112 -14.09 14.11 -1.96
CA GLU A 112 -14.10 14.95 -3.17
C GLU A 112 -13.58 14.20 -4.40
N VAL A 113 -12.45 13.51 -4.26
CA VAL A 113 -11.79 12.76 -5.33
C VAL A 113 -12.52 11.45 -5.64
N GLY A 114 -13.24 10.88 -4.67
CA GLY A 114 -13.81 9.53 -4.78
C GLY A 114 -12.73 8.45 -4.67
N LEU A 115 -11.88 8.52 -3.64
CA LEU A 115 -10.90 7.47 -3.34
C LEU A 115 -11.58 6.21 -2.77
N ASP A 116 -11.07 5.03 -3.12
CA ASP A 116 -11.54 3.77 -2.53
C ASP A 116 -10.90 3.55 -1.15
N LEU A 117 -9.61 3.83 -1.03
CA LEU A 117 -8.79 3.61 0.17
C LEU A 117 -7.92 4.83 0.50
N VAL A 118 -7.53 4.94 1.76
CA VAL A 118 -6.55 5.92 2.27
C VAL A 118 -5.32 5.17 2.77
N GLN A 119 -4.13 5.69 2.50
CA GLN A 119 -2.87 5.23 3.06
C GLN A 119 -2.25 6.37 3.89
N LEU A 120 -2.01 6.11 5.17
CA LEU A 120 -1.31 7.02 6.08
C LEU A 120 0.16 6.60 6.15
N SER A 121 1.06 7.53 5.80
CA SER A 121 2.49 7.26 5.56
C SER A 121 3.45 8.15 6.35
N GLY A 122 2.93 9.05 7.19
CA GLY A 122 3.71 9.89 8.09
C GLY A 122 3.82 9.27 9.47
N ASP A 123 3.75 10.12 10.49
CA ASP A 123 3.79 9.76 11.91
C ASP A 123 2.36 9.61 12.50
N GLU A 124 1.34 9.40 11.66
CA GLU A 124 -0.04 9.21 12.12
C GLU A 124 -0.16 7.99 13.05
N THR A 125 -0.93 8.16 14.12
CA THR A 125 -1.16 7.12 15.12
C THR A 125 -2.16 6.08 14.63
N TRP A 126 -2.22 4.93 15.32
CA TRP A 126 -3.24 3.94 15.04
C TRP A 126 -4.64 4.49 15.30
N GLU A 127 -4.81 5.31 16.34
CA GLU A 127 -6.06 5.97 16.68
C GLU A 127 -6.54 6.92 15.58
N ASP A 128 -5.63 7.59 14.88
CA ASP A 128 -5.98 8.45 13.74
C ASP A 128 -6.67 7.67 12.62
N CYS A 129 -6.36 6.38 12.45
CA CYS A 129 -7.03 5.52 11.47
C CYS A 129 -8.55 5.42 11.72
N LEU A 130 -9.02 5.53 12.97
CA LEU A 130 -10.45 5.48 13.30
C LEU A 130 -11.20 6.76 12.92
N LEU A 131 -10.47 7.84 12.69
CA LEU A 131 -11.03 9.13 12.28
C LEU A 131 -11.16 9.23 10.75
N VAL A 132 -10.50 8.34 10.01
CA VAL A 132 -10.60 8.25 8.55
C VAL A 132 -11.89 7.54 8.14
N THR A 133 -12.63 8.15 7.23
CA THR A 133 -13.94 7.67 6.75
C THR A 133 -13.85 6.54 5.73
N LYS A 134 -12.71 6.42 5.04
CA LYS A 134 -12.39 5.31 4.13
C LYS A 134 -11.61 4.22 4.87
N GLN A 135 -11.49 3.04 4.26
CA GLN A 135 -10.63 1.98 4.81
C GLN A 135 -9.15 2.37 4.68
N VAL A 136 -8.39 2.10 5.74
CA VAL A 136 -7.00 2.57 5.88
C VAL A 136 -5.98 1.46 5.64
N ILE A 137 -4.92 1.81 4.91
CA ILE A 137 -3.63 1.11 4.88
C ILE A 137 -2.68 1.89 5.78
N GLN A 138 -2.25 1.31 6.90
CA GLN A 138 -1.26 1.94 7.79
C GLN A 138 0.15 1.55 7.35
N VAL A 139 1.02 2.53 7.13
CA VAL A 139 2.44 2.30 6.86
C VAL A 139 3.22 2.23 8.16
N MET A 140 4.11 1.25 8.26
CA MET A 140 5.13 1.16 9.29
C MET A 140 6.50 1.31 8.65
N HIS A 141 7.23 2.35 9.05
CA HIS A 141 8.62 2.55 8.65
C HIS A 141 9.53 1.68 9.49
N VAL A 142 10.33 0.83 8.85
CA VAL A 142 11.27 -0.05 9.54
C VAL A 142 12.67 0.52 9.43
N SER A 143 13.30 0.79 10.58
CA SER A 143 14.68 1.26 10.70
C SER A 143 15.48 0.28 11.56
N PRO A 144 16.60 -0.28 11.08
CA PRO A 144 17.44 -1.20 11.85
C PRO A 144 17.96 -0.65 13.19
N LEU A 145 17.96 0.68 13.38
CA LEU A 145 18.47 1.34 14.58
C LEU A 145 17.39 1.63 15.62
N ASP A 146 16.13 1.75 15.18
CA ASP A 146 15.04 2.27 16.01
C ASP A 146 13.86 1.27 16.13
N SER A 147 13.89 0.18 15.37
CA SER A 147 12.86 -0.85 15.46
C SER A 147 13.08 -1.74 16.70
N PRO A 148 12.00 -2.06 17.45
CA PRO A 148 12.08 -3.00 18.56
C PRO A 148 12.55 -4.38 18.07
N SER A 149 13.01 -5.21 19.01
CA SER A 149 13.47 -6.58 18.71
C SER A 149 12.41 -7.43 18.02
N ASP A 150 11.12 -7.08 18.18
CA ASP A 150 10.00 -7.63 17.42
C ASP A 150 9.14 -6.47 16.88
N PRO A 151 9.14 -6.22 15.56
CA PRO A 151 8.36 -5.14 14.94
C PRO A 151 6.85 -5.30 15.15
N MET A 152 6.35 -6.51 15.42
CA MET A 152 4.92 -6.72 15.67
C MET A 152 4.42 -6.03 16.94
N THR A 153 5.32 -5.65 17.85
CA THR A 153 4.96 -4.91 19.07
C THR A 153 4.43 -3.50 18.80
N LEU A 154 4.70 -2.97 17.61
CA LEU A 154 4.21 -1.67 17.15
C LEU A 154 2.86 -1.76 16.43
N VAL A 155 2.38 -2.97 16.12
CA VAL A 155 1.20 -3.20 15.28
C VAL A 155 -0.05 -3.36 16.14
N GLN A 156 -1.03 -2.47 15.95
CA GLN A 156 -2.30 -2.53 16.66
C GLN A 156 -3.45 -3.03 15.76
N PRO A 157 -4.19 -4.09 16.17
CA PRO A 157 -5.37 -4.54 15.44
C PRO A 157 -6.56 -3.60 15.66
N GLY A 158 -7.53 -3.62 14.75
CA GLY A 158 -8.80 -2.91 14.91
C GLY A 158 -8.85 -1.50 14.31
N PHE A 159 -7.70 -0.96 13.88
CA PHE A 159 -7.54 0.42 13.45
C PHE A 159 -7.43 0.57 11.93
N ALA A 160 -6.57 -0.21 11.28
CA ALA A 160 -6.37 -0.19 9.82
C ALA A 160 -6.65 -1.57 9.22
N LEU A 161 -7.17 -1.61 8.00
CA LEU A 161 -7.53 -2.86 7.32
C LEU A 161 -6.29 -3.61 6.79
N ALA A 162 -5.25 -2.87 6.43
CA ALA A 162 -4.01 -3.44 5.93
C ALA A 162 -2.79 -2.75 6.54
N LEU A 163 -1.70 -3.52 6.63
CA LEU A 163 -0.39 -3.07 7.06
C LEU A 163 0.53 -3.02 5.84
N MET A 164 1.22 -1.90 5.64
CA MET A 164 2.33 -1.77 4.71
C MET A 164 3.62 -1.59 5.49
N MET A 165 4.70 -2.25 5.09
CA MET A 165 6.02 -1.90 5.58
C MET A 165 6.85 -1.24 4.49
N ASP A 166 7.40 -0.08 4.80
CA ASP A 166 8.36 0.62 3.95
C ASP A 166 9.77 0.44 4.50
N THR A 167 10.65 -0.10 3.65
CA THR A 167 12.03 -0.45 3.98
C THR A 167 13.04 0.56 3.43
N ALA A 168 12.61 1.63 2.74
CA ALA A 168 13.52 2.56 2.06
C ALA A 168 14.17 3.62 2.97
N HIS A 169 14.08 3.52 4.30
CA HIS A 169 14.62 4.53 5.22
C HIS A 169 15.71 3.93 6.14
N GLY A 170 16.97 3.99 5.69
CA GLY A 170 18.14 3.69 6.53
C GLY A 170 19.48 3.83 5.78
N PRO A 171 20.47 4.62 6.26
CA PRO A 171 21.74 4.81 5.57
C PRO A 171 22.82 3.75 5.89
N TYR A 172 22.47 2.59 6.46
CA TYR A 172 23.47 1.68 7.03
C TYR A 172 23.56 0.32 6.33
N ARG A 173 24.64 0.17 5.54
CA ARG A 173 25.33 -1.12 5.42
C ARG A 173 25.95 -1.45 6.79
N GLY A 174 25.27 -2.27 7.60
CA GLY A 174 25.82 -2.73 8.87
C GLY A 174 27.16 -3.45 8.67
N GLY A 175 28.13 -3.19 9.55
CA GLY A 175 29.51 -3.71 9.53
C GLY A 175 29.67 -5.24 9.64
N THR A 176 28.61 -6.01 9.45
CA THR A 176 28.57 -7.47 9.35
C THR A 176 28.13 -7.97 7.97
N GLY A 177 27.76 -7.08 7.04
CA GLY A 177 27.40 -7.44 5.66
C GLY A 177 25.99 -8.01 5.46
N HIS A 178 25.10 -7.91 6.45
CA HIS A 178 23.73 -8.46 6.34
C HIS A 178 22.71 -7.44 5.82
N ILE A 179 21.93 -7.86 4.84
CA ILE A 179 20.74 -7.20 4.26
C ILE A 179 19.58 -7.44 5.25
N PHE A 180 19.49 -6.61 6.29
CA PHE A 180 18.65 -6.88 7.46
C PHE A 180 17.16 -6.57 7.22
N ASP A 181 16.82 -5.73 6.24
CA ASP A 181 15.45 -5.20 6.08
C ASP A 181 14.43 -6.24 5.57
N TRP A 182 14.84 -7.15 4.67
CA TRP A 182 13.94 -8.19 4.14
C TRP A 182 13.72 -9.35 5.12
N GLU A 183 14.68 -9.66 6.01
CA GLU A 183 14.46 -10.66 7.05
C GLU A 183 13.47 -10.16 8.11
N VAL A 184 13.54 -8.87 8.47
CA VAL A 184 12.52 -8.24 9.34
C VAL A 184 11.16 -8.25 8.67
N ALA A 185 11.08 -7.91 7.37
CA ALA A 185 9.84 -7.98 6.62
C ALA A 185 9.27 -9.39 6.51
N ARG A 186 10.13 -10.39 6.32
CA ARG A 186 9.75 -11.80 6.30
C ARG A 186 9.17 -12.24 7.64
N GLU A 187 9.74 -11.81 8.76
CA GLU A 187 9.21 -12.12 10.08
C GLU A 187 7.78 -11.60 10.25
N VAL A 188 7.51 -10.36 9.86
CA VAL A 188 6.16 -9.77 9.88
C VAL A 188 5.21 -10.50 8.92
N ALA A 189 5.62 -10.70 7.67
CA ALA A 189 4.83 -11.38 6.64
C ALA A 189 4.46 -12.83 7.01
N SER A 190 5.30 -13.50 7.82
CA SER A 190 4.99 -14.85 8.33
C SER A 190 3.83 -14.87 9.34
N ARG A 191 3.50 -13.71 9.94
CA ARG A 191 2.50 -13.56 11.00
C ARG A 191 1.22 -12.89 10.50
N VAL A 192 1.34 -11.92 9.60
CA VAL A 192 0.23 -11.13 9.04
C VAL A 192 0.36 -10.94 7.52
N PRO A 193 -0.76 -10.91 6.77
CA PRO A 193 -0.75 -10.37 5.41
C PRO A 193 -0.32 -8.90 5.45
N MET A 194 0.69 -8.56 4.66
CA MET A 194 1.24 -7.20 4.60
C MET A 194 1.64 -6.82 3.17
N LEU A 195 1.67 -5.51 2.91
CA LEU A 195 2.22 -4.93 1.70
C LEU A 195 3.70 -4.62 1.93
N LEU A 196 4.57 -5.09 1.03
CA LEU A 196 5.98 -4.77 1.05
C LEU A 196 6.27 -3.59 0.12
N ALA A 197 6.85 -2.52 0.65
CA ALA A 197 7.31 -1.36 -0.08
C ALA A 197 8.80 -1.09 0.19
N GLY A 198 9.32 -0.08 -0.50
CA GLY A 198 10.69 0.41 -0.31
C GLY A 198 11.69 -0.20 -1.28
N GLY A 199 12.21 0.61 -2.20
CA GLY A 199 13.30 0.24 -3.11
C GLY A 199 12.99 -0.88 -4.13
N LEU A 200 11.73 -1.33 -4.24
CA LEU A 200 11.34 -2.36 -5.19
C LEU A 200 11.40 -1.85 -6.64
N ASN A 201 11.80 -2.73 -7.55
CA ASN A 201 11.92 -2.49 -9.00
C ASN A 201 11.77 -3.83 -9.77
N PRO A 202 11.63 -3.79 -11.11
CA PRO A 202 11.49 -5.00 -11.92
C PRO A 202 12.63 -6.01 -11.73
N GLU A 203 13.83 -5.54 -11.41
CA GLU A 203 15.02 -6.36 -11.28
C GLU A 203 15.10 -7.12 -9.93
N ASN A 204 14.53 -6.58 -8.85
CA ASN A 204 14.63 -7.15 -7.50
C ASN A 204 13.32 -7.73 -6.92
N VAL A 205 12.15 -7.34 -7.45
CA VAL A 205 10.85 -7.70 -6.86
C VAL A 205 10.63 -9.21 -6.79
N GLY A 206 11.10 -9.97 -7.79
CA GLY A 206 10.95 -11.42 -7.79
C GLY A 206 11.79 -12.13 -6.71
N GLU A 207 12.90 -11.53 -6.26
CA GLU A 207 13.65 -12.01 -5.09
C GLU A 207 12.95 -11.60 -3.80
N ALA A 208 12.51 -10.34 -3.71
CA ALA A 208 11.77 -9.84 -2.55
C ALA A 208 10.54 -10.71 -2.24
N ILE A 209 9.76 -11.10 -3.24
CA ILE A 209 8.60 -11.98 -3.08
C ILE A 209 9.00 -13.36 -2.55
N ARG A 210 10.03 -13.98 -3.12
CA ARG A 210 10.49 -15.32 -2.71
C ARG A 210 11.11 -15.34 -1.31
N THR A 211 11.64 -14.22 -0.85
CA THR A 211 12.23 -14.10 0.48
C THR A 211 11.16 -13.77 1.52
N VAL A 212 10.37 -12.73 1.26
CA VAL A 212 9.44 -12.13 2.23
C VAL A 212 8.07 -12.81 2.23
N HIS A 213 7.62 -13.34 1.08
CA HIS A 213 6.25 -13.84 0.87
C HIS A 213 5.15 -12.82 1.25
N PRO A 214 5.20 -11.57 0.73
CA PRO A 214 4.22 -10.56 1.09
C PRO A 214 2.87 -10.83 0.42
N TRP A 215 1.79 -10.27 1.00
CA TRP A 215 0.45 -10.33 0.41
C TRP A 215 0.35 -9.43 -0.82
N ALA A 216 0.96 -8.24 -0.77
CA ALA A 216 1.15 -7.38 -1.93
C ALA A 216 2.53 -6.75 -1.97
N VAL A 217 2.93 -6.24 -3.13
CA VAL A 217 4.10 -5.37 -3.29
C VAL A 217 3.68 -3.99 -3.76
N ASP A 218 4.34 -2.95 -3.26
CA ASP A 218 4.16 -1.56 -3.66
C ASP A 218 5.44 -1.03 -4.32
N VAL A 219 5.28 -0.37 -5.47
CA VAL A 219 6.39 0.30 -6.15
C VAL A 219 6.03 1.71 -6.56
N SER A 220 6.95 2.63 -6.30
CA SER A 220 6.90 4.02 -6.75
C SER A 220 8.06 4.29 -7.72
N SER A 221 9.18 4.80 -7.23
CA SER A 221 10.36 5.21 -8.02
C SER A 221 10.98 4.10 -8.89
N GLY A 222 10.89 2.83 -8.50
CA GLY A 222 11.43 1.72 -9.28
C GLY A 222 10.78 1.52 -10.67
N THR A 223 9.64 2.17 -10.89
CA THR A 223 8.89 2.20 -12.17
C THR A 223 8.93 3.58 -12.84
N GLU A 224 9.88 4.43 -12.47
CA GLU A 224 10.02 5.78 -13.03
C GLU A 224 11.32 5.94 -13.83
N THR A 225 11.27 6.77 -14.86
CA THR A 225 12.42 7.27 -15.64
C THR A 225 12.34 8.79 -15.65
N ASP A 226 13.43 9.47 -15.30
CA ASP A 226 13.50 10.95 -15.17
C ASP A 226 12.36 11.54 -14.31
N GLY A 227 12.01 10.84 -13.23
CA GLY A 227 10.97 11.25 -12.29
C GLY A 227 9.55 11.21 -12.88
N ARG A 228 9.33 10.51 -14.00
CA ARG A 228 8.01 10.25 -14.61
C ARG A 228 7.73 8.76 -14.66
N LYS A 229 6.46 8.38 -14.61
CA LYS A 229 6.07 6.97 -14.70
C LYS A 229 6.50 6.41 -16.05
N ASP A 230 7.21 5.29 -16.02
CA ASP A 230 7.69 4.59 -17.20
C ASP A 230 6.83 3.34 -17.41
N TYR A 231 6.00 3.35 -18.44
CA TYR A 231 5.00 2.31 -18.68
C TYR A 231 5.62 0.96 -19.03
N ASP A 232 6.81 0.95 -19.64
CA ASP A 232 7.53 -0.30 -19.91
C ASP A 232 8.08 -0.89 -18.61
N ARG A 233 8.60 -0.04 -17.70
CA ARG A 233 9.02 -0.49 -16.36
C ARG A 233 7.84 -0.94 -15.49
N VAL A 234 6.66 -0.31 -15.59
CA VAL A 234 5.43 -0.79 -14.91
C VAL A 234 5.06 -2.20 -15.40
N ARG A 235 5.02 -2.42 -16.72
CA ARG A 235 4.75 -3.74 -17.30
C ARG A 235 5.82 -4.77 -16.90
N ALA A 236 7.09 -4.37 -16.89
CA ALA A 236 8.19 -5.22 -16.46
C ALA A 236 8.07 -5.62 -14.98
N PHE A 237 7.70 -4.67 -14.10
CA PHE A 237 7.50 -4.91 -12.67
C PHE A 237 6.40 -5.95 -12.44
N ILE A 238 5.21 -5.74 -13.01
CA ILE A 238 4.07 -6.65 -12.83
C ILE A 238 4.41 -8.03 -13.39
N ARG A 239 5.06 -8.11 -14.56
CA ARG A 239 5.54 -9.39 -15.11
C ARG A 239 6.50 -10.11 -14.15
N ALA A 240 7.48 -9.41 -13.58
CA ALA A 240 8.41 -10.00 -12.63
C ALA A 240 7.69 -10.53 -11.36
N VAL A 241 6.64 -9.85 -10.89
CA VAL A 241 5.77 -10.34 -9.81
C VAL A 241 5.07 -11.64 -10.20
N ARG A 242 4.42 -11.68 -11.37
CA ARG A 242 3.69 -12.87 -11.84
C ARG A 242 4.61 -14.05 -12.12
N GLU A 243 5.83 -13.80 -12.60
CA GLU A 243 6.85 -14.84 -12.79
C GLU A 243 7.36 -15.42 -11.47
N ALA A 244 7.43 -14.61 -10.41
CA ALA A 244 7.81 -15.08 -9.08
C ALA A 244 6.72 -15.95 -8.44
N ASP A 245 5.43 -15.61 -8.65
CA ASP A 245 4.28 -16.39 -8.18
C ASP A 245 4.13 -17.76 -8.88
N ALA A 246 4.61 -17.88 -10.11
CA ALA A 246 4.45 -19.09 -10.93
C ALA A 246 5.48 -20.20 -10.64
N ARG A 247 6.46 -19.93 -9.75
CA ARG A 247 7.57 -20.83 -9.41
C ARG A 247 7.43 -21.38 -8.00
#